data_AF-A0A2N5KQ40-F1
#
_entry.id   AF-A0A2N5KQ40-F1
#
_cell.length_a   1.000
_cell.length_b   1.000
_cell.length_c   1.000
_cell.angle_alpha   90.00
_cell.angle_beta   90.00
_cell.angle_gamma   90.00
#
_symmetry.space_group_name_H-M   'P 1'
#
loop_
_entity.id
_entity.type
_entity.pdbx_description
1 polymer ?
#
loop_
_entity_poly.entity_id
_entity_poly.type
_entity_poly.pdbx_seq_one_letter_code
_entity_poly.pdbx_strand_id
1 'polypeptide(L)'
;MPEQKIYYRYMSRKEADAVEKTGMLRGGRGAGVEETYWTDQLYGSAREAKARLSLGRPPEIRVAFTIRNNPRLLEEGAPVEPDEGEPGGGTEWSTLDAVEVEVIAYEDID
;
A
#
# COMPACT_ATOMS: atom_id res chain seq x y z
N MET A 1 22.59 11.08 6.12
CA MET A 1 21.40 11.23 5.25
C MET A 1 20.21 10.78 6.07
N PRO A 2 19.06 11.48 6.08
CA PRO A 2 17.89 10.98 6.79
C PRO A 2 17.54 9.58 6.23
N GLU A 3 17.22 8.67 7.13
CA GLU A 3 16.77 7.31 6.78
C GLU A 3 15.50 7.43 5.93
N GLN A 4 15.52 6.87 4.72
CA GLN A 4 14.30 6.85 3.90
C GLN A 4 13.31 5.88 4.54
N LYS A 5 12.12 6.38 4.87
CA LYS A 5 11.06 5.56 5.45
C LYS A 5 10.58 4.54 4.42
N ILE A 6 10.60 3.26 4.81
CA ILE A 6 10.09 2.16 4.00
C ILE A 6 8.60 2.02 4.27
N TYR A 7 7.83 1.91 3.20
CA TYR A 7 6.42 1.60 3.21
C TYR A 7 6.15 0.27 2.52
N TYR A 8 4.98 -0.27 2.78
CA TYR A 8 4.49 -1.52 2.23
C TYR A 8 3.11 -1.33 1.61
N ARG A 9 2.86 -2.08 0.54
CA ARG A 9 1.52 -2.25 -0.01
C ARG A 9 1.28 -3.72 -0.31
N TYR A 10 0.09 -4.18 0.05
CA TYR A 10 -0.36 -5.57 -0.09
C TYR A 10 -1.41 -5.58 -1.19
N MET A 11 -1.15 -6.32 -2.27
CA MET A 11 -1.92 -6.17 -3.50
C MET A 11 -2.03 -7.48 -4.28
N SER A 12 -2.87 -7.47 -5.32
CA SER A 12 -2.89 -8.55 -6.31
C SER A 12 -1.62 -8.54 -7.16
N ARG A 13 -1.27 -9.69 -7.75
CA ARG A 13 -0.11 -9.77 -8.66
C ARG A 13 -0.25 -8.86 -9.87
N LYS A 14 -1.45 -8.73 -10.42
CA LYS A 14 -1.73 -7.82 -11.55
C LYS A 14 -1.47 -6.35 -11.21
N GLU A 15 -1.73 -5.96 -9.96
CA GLU A 15 -1.44 -4.60 -9.50
C GLU A 15 0.07 -4.40 -9.33
N ALA A 16 0.78 -5.39 -8.78
CA ALA A 16 2.24 -5.35 -8.65
C ALA A 16 2.92 -5.18 -10.02
N ASP A 17 2.47 -5.90 -11.05
CA ASP A 17 2.94 -5.74 -12.43
C ASP A 17 2.73 -4.32 -12.97
N ALA A 18 1.66 -3.64 -12.54
CA ALA A 18 1.38 -2.26 -12.95
C ALA A 18 2.33 -1.28 -12.25
N VAL A 19 2.64 -1.50 -10.98
CA VAL A 19 3.66 -0.73 -10.25
C VAL A 19 5.02 -0.90 -10.91
N GLU A 20 5.42 -2.14 -11.22
CA GLU A 20 6.72 -2.45 -11.85
C GLU A 20 6.88 -1.72 -13.20
N LYS A 21 5.82 -1.71 -14.02
CA LYS A 21 5.87 -1.10 -15.37
C LYS A 21 5.88 0.42 -15.34
N THR A 22 5.32 1.04 -14.30
CA THR A 22 5.06 2.50 -14.30
C THR A 22 5.89 3.26 -13.28
N GLY A 23 6.41 2.60 -12.24
CA GLY A 23 7.00 3.26 -11.08
C GLY A 23 5.98 3.98 -10.20
N MET A 24 4.68 3.71 -10.37
CA MET A 24 3.60 4.38 -9.65
C MET A 24 2.72 3.38 -8.89
N LEU A 25 2.31 3.69 -7.66
CA LEU A 25 1.28 2.90 -6.97
C LEU A 25 -0.01 2.88 -7.78
N ARG A 26 -0.70 1.73 -7.79
CA ARG A 26 -1.89 1.46 -8.63
C ARG A 26 -1.67 1.69 -10.13
N GLY A 27 -0.42 1.72 -10.61
CA GLY A 27 -0.09 2.09 -11.98
C GLY A 27 -0.37 3.56 -12.32
N GLY A 28 -0.50 4.43 -11.31
CA GLY A 28 -0.91 5.84 -11.46
C GLY A 28 -2.40 6.04 -11.74
N ARG A 29 -3.19 4.95 -11.79
CA ARG A 29 -4.62 5.02 -12.07
C ARG A 29 -5.37 5.60 -10.88
N GLY A 30 -6.36 6.44 -11.18
CA GLY A 30 -7.27 7.00 -10.16
C GLY A 30 -6.72 8.24 -9.45
N ALA A 31 -5.52 8.71 -9.78
CA ALA A 31 -5.01 9.97 -9.24
C ALA A 31 -6.00 11.13 -9.49
N GLY A 32 -6.37 11.82 -8.41
CA GLY A 32 -7.35 12.89 -8.35
C GLY A 32 -8.81 12.44 -8.21
N VAL A 33 -9.08 11.12 -8.19
CA VAL A 33 -10.45 10.56 -8.20
C VAL A 33 -10.65 9.50 -7.13
N GLU A 34 -9.66 8.63 -6.92
CA GLU A 34 -9.71 7.51 -5.98
C GLU A 34 -8.49 7.51 -5.07
N GLU A 35 -8.68 7.10 -3.82
CA GLU A 35 -7.59 7.04 -2.85
C GLU A 35 -6.58 5.93 -3.18
N THR A 36 -5.33 6.22 -2.85
CA THR A 36 -4.23 5.25 -2.86
C THR A 36 -3.73 5.09 -1.44
N TYR A 37 -3.81 3.85 -0.94
CA TYR A 37 -3.43 3.50 0.43
C TYR A 37 -2.06 2.83 0.53
N TRP A 38 -1.37 2.98 1.64
CA TRP A 38 -0.20 2.16 2.00
C TRP A 38 -0.01 2.12 3.51
N THR A 39 0.90 1.28 3.99
CA THR A 39 1.20 1.14 5.42
C THR A 39 2.70 1.19 5.66
N ASP A 40 3.16 1.51 6.86
CA ASP A 40 4.54 1.30 7.29
C ASP A 40 4.70 0.01 8.12
N GLN A 41 3.61 -0.74 8.30
CA GLN A 41 3.60 -1.98 9.06
C GLN A 41 3.90 -3.19 8.16
N LEU A 42 4.77 -4.06 8.67
CA LEU A 42 5.12 -5.32 8.04
C LEU A 42 4.22 -6.44 8.57
N TYR A 43 3.45 -7.06 7.68
CA TYR A 43 2.61 -8.22 7.94
C TYR A 43 3.23 -9.46 7.31
N GLY A 44 3.22 -10.57 8.04
CA GLY A 44 3.91 -11.80 7.67
C GLY A 44 3.11 -12.74 6.79
N SER A 45 1.82 -12.49 6.58
CA SER A 45 0.92 -13.34 5.78
C SER A 45 -0.18 -12.54 5.10
N ALA A 46 -0.76 -13.09 4.03
CA ALA A 46 -1.91 -12.54 3.34
C ALA A 46 -3.12 -12.43 4.28
N ARG A 47 -3.32 -13.42 5.16
CA ARG A 47 -4.40 -13.41 6.16
C ARG A 47 -4.26 -12.26 7.15
N GLU A 48 -3.05 -12.02 7.65
CA GLU A 48 -2.78 -10.92 8.58
C GLU A 48 -2.96 -9.57 7.89
N ALA A 49 -2.39 -9.39 6.69
CA ALA A 49 -2.53 -8.17 5.93
C ALA A 49 -4.00 -7.87 5.60
N LYS A 50 -4.76 -8.89 5.17
CA LYS A 50 -6.20 -8.77 4.90
C LYS A 50 -6.95 -8.28 6.13
N ALA A 51 -6.70 -8.91 7.28
CA ALA A 51 -7.38 -8.56 8.52
C ALA A 51 -7.03 -7.16 9.03
N ARG A 52 -5.75 -6.78 9.00
CA ARG A 52 -5.26 -5.50 9.56
C ARG A 52 -5.53 -4.30 8.67
N LEU A 53 -5.57 -4.52 7.35
CA LEU A 53 -5.82 -3.47 6.35
C LEU A 53 -7.25 -3.52 5.79
N SER A 54 -8.15 -4.27 6.44
CA SER A 54 -9.56 -4.44 6.04
C SER A 54 -9.76 -4.72 4.54
N LEU A 55 -8.93 -5.59 3.96
CA LEU A 55 -8.96 -5.83 2.51
C LEU A 55 -10.09 -6.78 2.12
N GLY A 56 -10.86 -6.45 1.07
CA GLY A 56 -11.94 -7.31 0.56
C GLY A 56 -11.49 -8.69 0.05
N ARG A 57 -10.20 -8.86 -0.29
CA ARG A 57 -9.63 -10.13 -0.75
C ARG A 57 -8.24 -10.33 -0.18
N PRO A 58 -7.81 -11.59 0.05
CA PRO A 58 -6.42 -11.87 0.40
C PRO A 58 -5.47 -11.29 -0.65
N PRO A 59 -4.47 -10.48 -0.24
CA PRO A 59 -3.43 -10.02 -1.14
C PRO A 59 -2.50 -11.18 -1.52
N GLU A 60 -1.82 -11.05 -2.66
CA GLU A 60 -0.89 -12.07 -3.18
C GLU A 60 0.57 -11.61 -3.03
N ILE A 61 0.78 -10.28 -3.10
CA ILE A 61 2.11 -9.67 -3.14
C ILE A 61 2.24 -8.59 -2.08
N ARG A 62 3.36 -8.64 -1.37
CA ARG A 62 3.89 -7.51 -0.59
C ARG A 62 4.93 -6.77 -1.42
N VAL A 63 4.76 -5.46 -1.55
CA VAL A 63 5.73 -4.56 -2.18
C VAL A 63 6.32 -3.67 -1.11
N ALA A 64 7.64 -3.71 -0.92
CA ALA A 64 8.37 -2.76 -0.07
C ALA A 64 8.95 -1.64 -0.94
N PHE A 65 8.78 -0.39 -0.54
CA PHE A 65 9.18 0.76 -1.36
C PHE A 65 9.45 2.03 -0.53
N THR A 66 10.10 3.00 -1.16
CA THR A 66 10.15 4.39 -0.70
C THR A 66 9.39 5.30 -1.68
N ILE A 67 8.88 6.43 -1.19
CA ILE A 67 8.15 7.39 -2.02
C ILE A 67 9.14 8.44 -2.55
N ARG A 68 9.14 8.68 -3.86
CA ARG A 68 10.06 9.62 -4.53
C ARG A 68 9.50 11.03 -4.69
N ASN A 69 8.19 11.17 -4.70
CA ASN A 69 7.51 12.46 -4.79
C ASN A 69 6.91 12.89 -3.44
N ASN A 70 6.19 14.01 -3.43
CA ASN A 70 5.60 14.58 -2.21
C ASN A 70 4.08 14.70 -2.34
N PRO A 71 3.32 13.58 -2.30
CA PRO A 71 1.87 13.60 -2.42
C PRO A 71 1.23 14.28 -1.20
N ARG A 72 0.12 15.01 -1.41
CA ARG A 72 -0.65 15.59 -0.30
C ARG A 72 -1.46 14.49 0.37
N LEU A 73 -1.13 14.19 1.61
CA LEU A 73 -1.80 13.14 2.36
C LEU A 73 -3.20 13.59 2.79
N LEU A 74 -4.15 12.66 2.69
CA LEU A 74 -5.44 12.77 3.37
C LEU A 74 -5.27 12.25 4.80
N GLU A 75 -4.66 11.07 4.93
CA GLU A 75 -4.33 10.44 6.21
C GLU A 75 -2.83 10.17 6.30
N GLU A 76 -2.24 10.45 7.46
CA GLU A 76 -0.82 10.27 7.75
C GLU A 76 -0.62 9.34 8.95
N GLY A 77 -0.89 8.05 8.75
CA GLY A 77 -0.78 7.04 9.79
C GLY A 77 -2.03 6.93 10.65
N ALA A 78 -3.20 6.92 10.01
CA ALA A 78 -4.48 6.71 10.65
C ALA A 78 -4.73 5.22 10.95
N PRO A 79 -5.50 4.88 12.00
CA PRO A 79 -5.95 3.52 12.22
C PRO A 79 -6.89 3.09 11.09
N VAL A 80 -6.69 1.89 10.55
CA VAL A 80 -7.60 1.29 9.57
C VAL A 80 -8.89 0.89 10.29
N GLU A 81 -10.02 1.43 9.86
CA GLU A 81 -11.34 1.07 10.39
C GLU A 81 -11.76 -0.35 9.96
N PRO A 82 -12.61 -1.05 10.73
CA PRO A 82 -13.18 -2.32 10.31
C PRO A 82 -14.02 -2.16 9.04
N ASP A 83 -13.74 -2.96 8.01
CA ASP A 83 -14.50 -3.01 6.76
C ASP A 83 -14.35 -4.39 6.10
N GLU A 84 -15.18 -4.69 5.10
CA GLU A 84 -15.11 -5.94 4.31
C GLU A 84 -15.19 -7.23 5.16
N GLY A 85 -15.79 -7.13 6.35
CA GLY A 85 -15.88 -8.22 7.32
C GLY A 85 -14.58 -8.51 8.09
N GLU A 86 -13.59 -7.65 7.96
CA GLU A 86 -12.29 -7.71 8.63
C GLU A 86 -12.19 -6.70 9.78
N PRO A 87 -11.38 -6.97 10.81
CA PRO A 87 -11.34 -6.15 12.02
C PRO A 87 -10.54 -4.84 11.90
N GLY A 88 -9.71 -4.68 10.86
CA GLY A 88 -8.82 -3.53 10.71
C GLY A 88 -7.80 -3.41 11.84
N GLY A 89 -7.56 -2.17 12.28
CA GLY A 89 -6.67 -1.81 13.38
C GLY A 89 -5.18 -1.83 13.04
N GLY A 90 -4.83 -1.97 11.76
CA GLY A 90 -3.52 -1.58 11.25
C GLY A 90 -3.39 -0.06 11.12
N THR A 91 -2.30 0.39 10.53
CA THR A 91 -2.04 1.81 10.25
C THR A 91 -1.95 2.04 8.75
N GLU A 92 -2.60 3.09 8.25
CA GLU A 92 -2.57 3.46 6.84
C GLU A 92 -2.28 4.94 6.59
N TRP A 93 -1.75 5.18 5.41
CA TRP A 93 -1.62 6.48 4.77
C TRP A 93 -2.48 6.47 3.53
N SER A 94 -3.06 7.61 3.20
CA SER A 94 -3.82 7.74 1.95
C SER A 94 -3.63 9.10 1.29
N THR A 95 -3.84 9.12 -0.02
CA THR A 95 -3.81 10.34 -0.84
C THR A 95 -4.67 10.16 -2.09
N LEU A 96 -5.10 11.27 -2.67
CA LEU A 96 -5.63 11.32 -4.04
C LEU A 96 -4.53 11.62 -5.07
N ASP A 97 -3.37 12.13 -4.66
CA ASP A 97 -2.30 12.46 -5.60
C ASP A 97 -1.66 11.17 -6.15
N ALA A 98 -1.01 11.24 -7.32
CA ALA A 98 -0.27 10.10 -7.84
C ALA A 98 0.98 9.84 -6.96
N VAL A 99 1.30 8.57 -6.68
CA VAL A 99 2.42 8.21 -5.80
C VAL A 99 3.52 7.53 -6.61
N GLU A 100 4.66 8.22 -6.77
CA GLU A 100 5.85 7.71 -7.45
C GLU A 100 6.75 6.99 -6.44
N VAL A 101 7.22 5.79 -6.79
CA VAL A 101 7.92 4.91 -5.84
C VAL A 101 9.26 4.40 -6.35
N GLU A 102 10.17 4.16 -5.41
CA GLU A 102 11.33 3.30 -5.60
C GLU A 102 11.07 1.97 -4.93
N VAL A 103 10.86 0.92 -5.73
CA VAL A 103 10.59 -0.41 -5.20
C VAL A 103 11.88 -1.06 -4.74
N ILE A 104 11.86 -1.57 -3.51
CA ILE A 104 12.95 -2.29 -2.86
C ILE A 104 12.80 -3.80 -3.11
N ALA A 105 11.58 -4.33 -2.93
CA ALA A 105 11.32 -5.76 -3.07
C ALA A 105 9.85 -6.05 -3.44
N TYR A 106 9.67 -7.16 -4.17
CA TYR A 106 8.39 -7.84 -4.38
C TYR A 106 8.49 -9.22 -3.74
N GLU A 107 7.51 -9.57 -2.90
CA GLU A 107 7.48 -10.85 -2.20
C GLU A 107 6.10 -11.48 -2.29
N ASP A 108 6.06 -12.77 -2.63
CA ASP A 108 4.88 -13.61 -2.46
C ASP A 108 4.54 -13.74 -0.97
N ILE A 109 3.26 -13.67 -0.66
CA ILE A 109 2.75 -13.88 0.70
C ILE A 109 1.63 -14.91 0.69
N ASP A 110 1.72 -15.87 1.62
CA ASP A 110 0.76 -16.94 1.83
C ASP A 110 -0.41 -16.53 2.75
#